data_AF-A0A844MRJ0-F1
#
_entry.id   AF-A0A844MRJ0-F1
#
_cell.length_a   1.000
_cell.length_b   1.000
_cell.length_c   1.000
_cell.angle_alpha   90.00
_cell.angle_beta   90.00
_cell.angle_gamma   90.00
#
_symmetry.space_group_name_H-M   'P 1'
#
loop_
_entity.id
_entity.type
_entity.pdbx_description
1 polymer ?
#
loop_
_entity_poly.entity_id
_entity_poly.type
_entity_poly.pdbx_seq_one_letter_code
_entity_poly.pdbx_strand_id
1 'polypeptide(L)'
;MSATLGEGGELERVAGVEKIVSLSVPEGWNKQGIGRRLFLFPERCLDEEEALNLAINMMKATPRSLVLVPDERTAIEFKNKIPKETGYKIFDAVQIEQSKQPFISAEKAVAVVANRYDGIDLVGDECRLLIVKGLQRATNLQEKFLVTRMPASILFNERIFTRIVQAVGRCTRAANDYAAVIVLGEELNKFLLDKDKRPFLHPEIQAELEFGNDQSRDVKAEDFLDNLRIFLEHKEEWNEAEEEIISRRDTLLQCQLPGIDKLKNAVINEVRYQYALWNGDYERAVAECRSVLTSLSGNDVKGYRAFWYYLAGSAAWMAAKDGISSMESVARDFFQRAANTAEGVRWLYELSRLYIENQQENRADVFRLAAVIEGLETQLLALGTANDRKFDAEEKKILENLSKVREEDSKAFEDGHERLGRLLGYQAANSEVNAAPDPWWIAGDDFCIVFEDHSVNSQETPLGANKVRQAASHPNWIKANVQLRSDAVIITVMVTPCKTIENGAMPHTSDVCYWNQKEFQTWAENAVSVVRNLRRSFPGEANLEWRERAMQAYRDNGLDPASLTADLRQRKLAHLPTRG
;
A
#
# COMPACT_ATOMS: atom_id res chain seq x y z
N MET A 1 -2.12 -33.82 -6.71
CA MET A 1 -3.15 -33.62 -5.67
C MET A 1 -2.67 -32.49 -4.79
N SER A 2 -3.46 -31.42 -4.66
CA SER A 2 -3.20 -30.31 -3.72
C SER A 2 -4.44 -30.15 -2.86
N ALA A 3 -4.26 -29.92 -1.56
CA ALA A 3 -5.37 -29.69 -0.62
C ALA A 3 -6.01 -28.29 -0.80
N THR A 4 -5.35 -27.40 -1.54
CA THR A 4 -5.76 -26.01 -1.76
C THR A 4 -5.67 -25.67 -3.24
N LEU A 5 -6.57 -26.27 -4.03
CA LEU A 5 -6.76 -25.89 -5.43
C LEU A 5 -7.68 -24.68 -5.48
N GLY A 6 -7.27 -23.62 -6.19
CA GLY A 6 -8.05 -22.40 -6.26
C GLY A 6 -9.37 -22.58 -7.02
N GLU A 7 -10.48 -22.17 -6.41
CA GLU A 7 -11.84 -22.24 -6.96
C GLU A 7 -12.14 -21.11 -7.94
N GLY A 8 -11.35 -20.02 -7.94
CA GLY A 8 -11.55 -18.84 -8.78
C GLY A 8 -11.13 -18.98 -10.25
N GLY A 9 -10.68 -20.15 -10.70
CA GLY A 9 -10.19 -20.40 -12.06
C GLY A 9 -8.71 -20.06 -12.28
N GLU A 10 -7.91 -19.97 -11.22
CA GLU A 10 -6.49 -19.61 -11.35
C GLU A 10 -5.69 -20.61 -12.20
N LEU A 11 -5.98 -21.92 -12.06
CA LEU A 11 -5.26 -22.95 -12.80
C LEU A 11 -5.55 -22.87 -14.30
N GLU A 12 -6.79 -22.62 -14.68
CA GLU A 12 -7.20 -22.38 -16.05
C GLU A 12 -6.44 -21.20 -16.67
N ARG A 13 -6.31 -20.08 -15.91
CA ARG A 13 -5.53 -18.90 -16.35
C ARG A 13 -4.06 -19.22 -16.56
N VAL A 14 -3.44 -19.97 -15.63
CA VAL A 14 -2.00 -20.29 -15.67
C VAL A 14 -1.68 -21.30 -16.76
N ALA A 15 -2.51 -22.34 -16.91
CA ALA A 15 -2.29 -23.40 -17.89
C ALA A 15 -2.82 -23.03 -19.29
N GLY A 16 -3.63 -21.97 -19.42
CA GLY A 16 -4.24 -21.57 -20.68
C GLY A 16 -5.27 -22.59 -21.18
N VAL A 17 -5.99 -23.24 -20.26
CA VAL A 17 -7.01 -24.25 -20.58
C VAL A 17 -8.39 -23.77 -20.15
N GLU A 18 -9.41 -24.00 -20.98
CA GLU A 18 -10.75 -23.47 -20.72
C GLU A 18 -11.41 -24.10 -19.48
N LYS A 19 -11.12 -25.36 -19.18
CA LYS A 19 -11.78 -26.10 -18.09
C LYS A 19 -10.87 -27.17 -17.52
N ILE A 20 -10.76 -27.20 -16.20
CA ILE A 20 -10.12 -28.30 -15.47
C ILE A 20 -11.19 -29.08 -14.72
N VAL A 21 -11.13 -30.41 -14.82
CA VAL A 21 -12.01 -31.30 -14.05
C VAL A 21 -11.37 -31.55 -12.70
N SER A 22 -11.99 -31.05 -11.62
CA SER A 22 -11.56 -31.28 -10.25
C SER A 22 -12.34 -32.43 -9.61
N LEU A 23 -11.69 -33.13 -8.66
CA LEU A 23 -12.33 -34.10 -7.78
C LEU A 23 -12.56 -33.42 -6.42
N SER A 24 -13.81 -33.39 -5.97
CA SER A 24 -14.17 -32.79 -4.68
C SER A 24 -13.66 -33.62 -3.51
N VAL A 25 -13.24 -32.93 -2.45
CA VAL A 25 -12.88 -33.57 -1.18
C VAL A 25 -14.18 -34.02 -0.47
N PRO A 26 -14.23 -35.20 0.18
CA PRO A 26 -15.41 -35.64 0.93
C PRO A 26 -15.84 -34.67 2.02
N GLU A 27 -17.15 -34.56 2.26
CA GLU A 27 -17.70 -33.74 3.36
C GLU A 27 -17.13 -34.18 4.72
N GLY A 28 -16.70 -33.20 5.53
CA GLY A 28 -16.16 -33.42 6.88
C GLY A 28 -14.62 -33.44 6.98
N TRP A 29 -13.89 -33.54 5.86
CA TRP A 29 -12.42 -33.40 5.87
C TRP A 29 -11.94 -31.99 6.26
N ASN A 30 -12.75 -30.96 5.98
CA ASN A 30 -12.51 -29.57 6.39
C ASN A 30 -12.73 -29.30 7.90
N LYS A 31 -12.79 -30.35 8.74
CA LYS A 31 -12.84 -30.22 10.21
C LYS A 31 -11.62 -30.83 10.89
N GLN A 32 -10.76 -31.53 10.16
CA GLN A 32 -9.52 -32.09 10.70
C GLN A 32 -8.41 -31.06 10.61
N GLY A 33 -8.07 -30.46 11.76
CA GLY A 33 -6.93 -29.56 11.89
C GLY A 33 -5.60 -30.27 11.62
N ILE A 34 -4.68 -29.57 10.97
CA ILE A 34 -3.31 -30.03 10.70
C ILE A 34 -2.43 -29.52 11.84
N GLY A 35 -2.39 -30.20 12.98
CA GLY A 35 -1.57 -29.82 14.15
C GLY A 35 -1.92 -28.45 14.77
N ARG A 36 -1.35 -28.18 15.96
CA ARG A 36 -1.60 -26.97 16.77
C ARG A 36 -0.55 -25.89 16.50
N ARG A 37 -0.99 -24.65 16.28
CA ARG A 37 -0.09 -23.49 16.17
C ARG A 37 -0.36 -22.46 17.26
N LEU A 38 0.70 -21.93 17.84
CA LEU A 38 0.64 -20.72 18.67
C LEU A 38 1.17 -19.53 17.87
N PHE A 39 0.30 -18.58 17.52
CA PHE A 39 0.70 -17.34 16.86
C PHE A 39 1.13 -16.29 17.88
N LEU A 40 2.25 -15.62 17.63
CA LEU A 40 2.78 -14.54 18.45
C LEU A 40 3.03 -13.31 17.58
N PHE A 41 2.54 -12.15 18.01
CA PHE A 41 2.60 -10.88 17.26
C PHE A 41 3.36 -9.80 18.04
N PRO A 42 4.70 -9.85 18.13
CA PRO A 42 5.49 -8.89 18.92
C PRO A 42 5.28 -7.41 18.53
N GLU A 43 5.05 -7.13 17.24
CA GLU A 43 4.85 -5.77 16.71
C GLU A 43 3.54 -5.10 17.16
N ARG A 44 2.70 -5.79 17.95
CA ARG A 44 1.55 -5.18 18.63
C ARG A 44 1.96 -4.28 19.79
N CYS A 45 3.08 -4.56 20.44
CA CYS A 45 3.54 -3.87 21.64
C CYS A 45 4.94 -3.27 21.48
N LEU A 46 5.73 -3.80 20.55
CA LEU A 46 7.12 -3.43 20.32
C LEU A 46 7.29 -2.76 18.96
N ASP A 47 8.34 -1.94 18.81
CA ASP A 47 8.73 -1.47 17.49
C ASP A 47 9.43 -2.58 16.67
N GLU A 48 9.68 -2.32 15.39
CA GLU A 48 10.21 -3.33 14.46
C GLU A 48 11.57 -3.88 14.90
N GLU A 49 12.43 -3.05 15.49
CA GLU A 49 13.77 -3.47 15.92
C GLU A 49 13.69 -4.27 17.22
N GLU A 50 12.90 -3.81 18.19
CA GLU A 50 12.60 -4.51 19.43
C GLU A 50 11.93 -5.87 19.17
N ALA A 51 10.94 -5.93 18.28
CA ALA A 51 10.26 -7.15 17.87
C ALA A 51 11.21 -8.16 17.21
N LEU A 52 12.12 -7.67 16.35
CA LEU A 52 13.15 -8.51 15.73
C LEU A 52 14.13 -9.08 16.78
N ASN A 53 14.58 -8.24 17.72
CA ASN A 53 15.48 -8.66 18.79
C ASN A 53 14.80 -9.70 19.70
N LEU A 54 13.53 -9.49 20.04
CA LEU A 54 12.73 -10.46 20.80
C LEU A 54 12.62 -11.79 20.04
N ALA A 55 12.27 -11.75 18.75
CA ALA A 55 12.15 -12.96 17.94
C ALA A 55 13.47 -13.76 17.88
N ILE A 56 14.62 -13.07 17.74
CA ILE A 56 15.95 -13.71 17.78
C ILE A 56 16.24 -14.29 19.17
N ASN A 57 15.84 -13.61 20.25
CA ASN A 57 15.97 -14.14 21.60
C ASN A 57 15.12 -15.41 21.80
N MET A 58 13.88 -15.40 21.30
CA MET A 58 12.96 -16.54 21.34
C MET A 58 13.49 -17.76 20.58
N MET A 59 14.32 -17.58 19.54
CA MET A 59 14.99 -18.72 18.87
C MET A 59 15.88 -19.53 19.82
N LYS A 60 16.34 -18.93 20.93
CA LYS A 60 17.17 -19.64 21.92
C LYS A 60 16.38 -20.67 22.74
N ALA A 61 15.05 -20.57 22.73
CA ALA A 61 14.17 -21.54 23.39
C ALA A 61 14.04 -22.86 22.64
N THR A 62 14.47 -22.91 21.37
CA THR A 62 14.43 -24.13 20.55
C THR A 62 15.81 -24.47 19.99
N PRO A 63 16.10 -25.76 19.74
CA PRO A 63 17.35 -26.16 19.07
C PRO A 63 17.36 -25.74 17.60
N ARG A 64 16.18 -25.72 16.97
CA ARG A 64 16.01 -25.51 15.53
C ARG A 64 14.84 -24.59 15.25
N SER A 65 15.05 -23.70 14.28
CA SER A 65 14.06 -22.70 13.86
C SER A 65 14.08 -22.51 12.35
N LEU A 66 12.92 -22.15 11.79
CA LEU A 66 12.74 -21.79 10.38
C LEU A 66 12.38 -20.32 10.28
N VAL A 67 13.04 -19.59 9.39
CA VAL A 67 12.78 -18.17 9.11
C VAL A 67 12.36 -18.04 7.65
N LEU A 68 11.15 -17.54 7.41
CA LEU A 68 10.61 -17.24 6.08
C LEU A 68 10.57 -15.73 5.87
N VAL A 69 11.14 -15.28 4.75
CA VAL A 69 11.24 -13.86 4.39
C VAL A 69 10.84 -13.63 2.93
N PRO A 70 10.39 -12.40 2.56
CA PRO A 70 9.80 -12.14 1.26
C PRO A 70 10.83 -11.90 0.16
N ASP A 71 12.11 -11.70 0.49
CA ASP A 71 13.17 -11.42 -0.47
C ASP A 71 14.57 -11.74 0.07
N GLU A 72 15.55 -11.84 -0.84
CA GLU A 72 16.93 -12.20 -0.50
C GLU A 72 17.62 -11.11 0.31
N ARG A 73 17.24 -9.84 0.16
CA ARG A 73 17.82 -8.74 0.94
C ARG A 73 17.48 -8.92 2.42
N THR A 74 16.21 -9.16 2.74
CA THR A 74 15.80 -9.48 4.12
C THR A 74 16.45 -10.77 4.61
N ALA A 75 16.58 -11.81 3.77
CA ALA A 75 17.30 -13.02 4.17
C ALA A 75 18.75 -12.75 4.57
N ILE A 76 19.48 -11.91 3.81
CA ILE A 76 20.85 -11.52 4.13
C ILE A 76 20.92 -10.81 5.49
N GLU A 77 19.95 -9.94 5.81
CA GLU A 77 19.88 -9.28 7.13
C GLU A 77 19.77 -10.30 8.27
N PHE A 78 18.88 -11.29 8.16
CA PHE A 78 18.77 -12.37 9.16
C PHE A 78 20.01 -13.27 9.21
N LYS A 79 20.57 -13.66 8.05
CA LYS A 79 21.80 -14.46 7.95
C LYS A 79 23.00 -13.78 8.64
N ASN A 80 23.02 -12.45 8.66
CA ASN A 80 24.06 -11.67 9.33
C ASN A 80 23.82 -11.47 10.84
N LYS A 81 22.55 -11.30 11.26
CA LYS A 81 22.20 -10.96 12.64
C LYS A 81 22.12 -12.19 13.56
N ILE A 82 21.49 -13.28 13.10
CA ILE A 82 21.27 -14.49 13.91
C ILE A 82 22.59 -15.08 14.43
N PRO A 83 23.62 -15.37 13.61
CA PRO A 83 24.85 -15.99 14.13
C PRO A 83 25.57 -15.14 15.16
N LYS A 84 25.50 -13.81 15.04
CA LYS A 84 26.16 -12.88 15.97
C LYS A 84 25.49 -12.87 17.35
N GLU A 85 24.18 -13.04 17.41
CA GLU A 85 23.40 -12.92 18.65
C GLU A 85 23.09 -14.26 19.33
N THR A 86 23.05 -15.35 18.55
CA THR A 86 22.70 -16.69 19.06
C THR A 86 23.83 -17.71 18.93
N GLY A 87 24.76 -17.52 17.98
CA GLY A 87 25.78 -18.51 17.61
C GLY A 87 25.23 -19.70 16.82
N TYR A 88 23.99 -19.65 16.34
CA TYR A 88 23.38 -20.77 15.62
C TYR A 88 23.94 -20.89 14.20
N LYS A 89 24.04 -22.13 13.72
CA LYS A 89 24.46 -22.40 12.35
C LYS A 89 23.33 -22.09 11.38
N ILE A 90 23.63 -21.32 10.35
CA ILE A 90 22.67 -20.95 9.31
C ILE A 90 22.70 -21.95 8.17
N PHE A 91 21.51 -22.30 7.68
CA PHE A 91 21.30 -23.06 6.47
C PHE A 91 20.42 -22.26 5.50
N ASP A 92 20.78 -22.23 4.23
CA ASP A 92 19.95 -21.62 3.19
C ASP A 92 18.99 -22.65 2.56
N ALA A 93 18.07 -22.15 1.72
CA ALA A 93 17.08 -22.99 1.04
C ALA A 93 17.72 -24.08 0.17
N VAL A 94 18.83 -23.76 -0.51
CA VAL A 94 19.50 -24.69 -1.44
C VAL A 94 20.10 -25.87 -0.66
N GLN A 95 20.72 -25.59 0.49
CA GLN A 95 21.29 -26.62 1.36
C GLN A 95 20.21 -27.55 1.92
N ILE A 96 19.06 -27.01 2.34
CA ILE A 96 17.94 -27.80 2.87
C ILE A 96 17.30 -28.68 1.78
N GLU A 97 17.18 -28.16 0.55
CA GLU A 97 16.64 -28.91 -0.60
C GLU A 97 17.56 -30.06 -1.03
N GLN A 98 18.87 -29.86 -0.99
CA GLN A 98 19.84 -30.92 -1.27
C GLN A 98 19.78 -32.03 -0.21
N SER A 99 19.74 -31.66 1.07
CA SER A 99 19.55 -32.60 2.17
C SER A 99 19.14 -31.89 3.45
N LYS A 100 18.10 -32.39 4.13
CA LYS A 100 17.71 -31.91 5.47
C LYS A 100 18.66 -32.42 6.56
N GLN A 101 19.41 -33.49 6.32
CA GLN A 101 20.20 -34.17 7.36
C GLN A 101 21.22 -33.26 8.08
N PRO A 102 21.99 -32.40 7.40
CA PRO A 102 22.91 -31.48 8.06
C PRO A 102 22.22 -30.49 9.02
N PHE A 103 20.98 -30.10 8.72
CA PHE A 103 20.16 -29.23 9.57
C PHE A 103 19.58 -30.02 10.75
N ILE A 104 19.02 -31.20 10.49
CA ILE A 104 18.41 -32.05 11.51
C ILE A 104 19.46 -32.53 12.54
N SER A 105 20.68 -32.80 12.09
CA SER A 105 21.77 -33.30 12.94
C SER A 105 22.46 -32.22 13.77
N ALA A 106 22.18 -30.94 13.52
CA ALA A 106 22.79 -29.83 14.25
C ALA A 106 21.95 -29.48 15.48
N GLU A 107 22.61 -29.36 16.65
CA GLU A 107 21.92 -29.00 17.91
C GLU A 107 21.39 -27.56 17.93
N LYS A 108 22.03 -26.65 17.18
CA LYS A 108 21.70 -25.21 17.13
C LYS A 108 21.72 -24.73 15.69
N ALA A 109 20.57 -24.77 15.03
CA ALA A 109 20.49 -24.44 13.61
C ALA A 109 19.27 -23.57 13.26
N VAL A 110 19.46 -22.67 12.30
CA VAL A 110 18.37 -21.88 11.73
C VAL A 110 18.39 -21.99 10.21
N ALA A 111 17.25 -22.37 9.64
CA ALA A 111 17.05 -22.32 8.19
C ALA A 111 16.46 -20.96 7.82
N VAL A 112 17.12 -20.21 6.93
CA VAL A 112 16.63 -18.92 6.43
C VAL A 112 16.30 -19.04 4.95
N VAL A 113 15.02 -18.86 4.62
CA VAL A 113 14.47 -19.13 3.29
C VAL A 113 13.77 -17.89 2.74
N ALA A 114 14.25 -17.41 1.59
CA ALA A 114 13.65 -16.33 0.83
C ALA A 114 12.83 -16.85 -0.36
N ASN A 115 11.76 -16.15 -0.72
CA ASN A 115 10.97 -16.36 -1.95
C ASN A 115 10.37 -17.76 -2.15
N ARG A 116 10.47 -18.64 -1.16
CA ARG A 116 9.99 -20.02 -1.24
C ARG A 116 9.18 -20.33 0.00
N TYR A 117 7.88 -20.17 -0.14
CA TYR A 117 6.91 -20.72 0.81
C TYR A 117 6.59 -22.20 0.49
N ASP A 118 7.22 -22.78 -0.54
CA ASP A 118 7.01 -24.14 -1.04
C ASP A 118 8.29 -25.00 -0.99
N GLY A 119 8.12 -26.30 -0.70
CA GLY A 119 9.16 -27.33 -0.89
C GLY A 119 9.88 -27.82 0.37
N ILE A 120 9.83 -27.07 1.48
CA ILE A 120 10.45 -27.47 2.76
C ILE A 120 9.34 -27.94 3.71
N ASP A 121 9.66 -28.94 4.51
CA ASP A 121 8.74 -29.52 5.48
C ASP A 121 9.56 -29.98 6.67
N LEU A 122 9.33 -29.41 7.85
CA LEU A 122 10.12 -29.68 9.04
C LEU A 122 9.16 -30.07 10.15
N VAL A 123 8.93 -31.37 10.31
CA VAL A 123 7.84 -31.89 11.16
C VAL A 123 8.33 -32.31 12.54
N GLY A 124 7.47 -32.21 13.55
CA GLY A 124 7.79 -32.61 14.91
C GLY A 124 9.03 -31.91 15.45
N ASP A 125 9.97 -32.69 15.98
CA ASP A 125 11.16 -32.13 16.61
C ASP A 125 12.14 -31.51 15.61
N GLU A 126 11.97 -31.73 14.30
CA GLU A 126 12.80 -31.10 13.26
C GLU A 126 12.76 -29.57 13.35
N CYS A 127 11.59 -28.98 13.65
CA CYS A 127 11.44 -27.53 13.84
C CYS A 127 10.15 -27.19 14.59
N ARG A 128 10.27 -26.65 15.81
CA ARG A 128 9.12 -26.22 16.65
C ARG A 128 8.83 -24.72 16.61
N LEU A 129 9.70 -23.93 15.97
CA LEU A 129 9.58 -22.48 15.89
C LEU A 129 9.71 -21.99 14.44
N LEU A 130 8.66 -21.33 13.96
CA LEU A 130 8.60 -20.64 12.68
C LEU A 130 8.60 -19.14 12.93
N ILE A 131 9.44 -18.41 12.21
CA ILE A 131 9.42 -16.94 12.16
C ILE A 131 9.09 -16.54 10.72
N VAL A 132 8.00 -15.81 10.54
CA VAL A 132 7.59 -15.29 9.23
C VAL A 132 7.69 -13.77 9.29
N LYS A 133 8.64 -13.17 8.54
CA LYS A 133 8.69 -11.72 8.38
C LYS A 133 8.12 -11.36 7.03
N GLY A 134 7.00 -10.63 6.98
CA GLY A 134 6.42 -10.11 5.75
C GLY A 134 5.74 -11.15 4.84
N LEU A 135 5.11 -10.65 3.77
CA LEU A 135 4.34 -11.45 2.82
C LEU A 135 4.68 -11.05 1.38
N GLN A 136 4.92 -12.04 0.52
CA GLN A 136 4.96 -11.79 -0.93
C GLN A 136 3.55 -11.70 -1.50
N ARG A 137 3.02 -10.48 -1.65
CA ARG A 137 1.74 -10.24 -2.34
C ARG A 137 1.77 -10.57 -3.83
N ALA A 138 2.95 -10.55 -4.46
CA ALA A 138 3.14 -10.80 -5.88
C ALA A 138 4.46 -11.53 -6.15
N THR A 139 4.46 -12.45 -7.12
CA THR A 139 5.64 -13.24 -7.53
C THR A 139 6.34 -12.72 -8.77
N ASN A 140 5.67 -11.91 -9.57
CA ASN A 140 6.23 -11.34 -10.78
C ASN A 140 5.73 -9.88 -10.96
N LEU A 141 6.35 -9.18 -11.92
CA LEU A 141 6.03 -7.76 -12.17
C LEU A 141 4.57 -7.54 -12.60
N GLN A 142 3.98 -8.50 -13.31
CA GLN A 142 2.58 -8.43 -13.75
C GLN A 142 1.63 -8.53 -12.56
N GLU A 143 1.81 -9.51 -11.67
CA GLU A 143 1.04 -9.63 -10.43
C GLU A 143 1.23 -8.37 -9.57
N LYS A 144 2.47 -7.88 -9.44
CA LYS A 144 2.77 -6.68 -8.66
C LYS A 144 2.00 -5.48 -9.20
N PHE A 145 2.02 -5.28 -10.52
CA PHE A 145 1.23 -4.24 -11.17
C PHE A 145 -0.27 -4.42 -10.92
N LEU A 146 -0.80 -5.64 -11.08
CA LEU A 146 -2.21 -5.94 -10.91
C LEU A 146 -2.72 -5.79 -9.47
N VAL A 147 -1.83 -5.86 -8.47
CA VAL A 147 -2.17 -5.71 -7.04
C VAL A 147 -1.95 -4.29 -6.55
N THR A 148 -0.87 -3.61 -6.96
CA THR A 148 -0.47 -2.31 -6.37
C THR A 148 -0.81 -1.10 -7.25
N ARG A 149 -0.82 -1.27 -8.58
CA ARG A 149 -1.14 -0.20 -9.54
C ARG A 149 -2.51 -0.37 -10.17
N MET A 150 -3.06 -1.57 -10.10
CA MET A 150 -4.45 -1.85 -10.42
C MET A 150 -5.18 -2.39 -9.19
N PRO A 151 -6.45 -2.05 -9.01
CA PRO A 151 -7.27 -2.58 -7.92
C PRO A 151 -7.82 -3.98 -8.25
N ALA A 152 -6.97 -4.87 -8.78
CA ALA A 152 -7.35 -6.22 -9.22
C ALA A 152 -6.83 -7.32 -8.28
N SER A 153 -6.56 -6.97 -7.01
CA SER A 153 -6.06 -7.89 -5.97
C SER A 153 -6.97 -9.10 -5.72
N ILE A 154 -8.27 -8.98 -6.00
CA ILE A 154 -9.25 -10.07 -5.92
C ILE A 154 -8.83 -11.31 -6.71
N LEU A 155 -8.08 -11.14 -7.81
CA LEU A 155 -7.55 -12.22 -8.63
C LEU A 155 -6.54 -13.11 -7.88
N PHE A 156 -5.86 -12.56 -6.88
CA PHE A 156 -4.77 -13.22 -6.15
C PHE A 156 -5.09 -13.48 -4.69
N ASN A 157 -6.26 -13.05 -4.19
CA ASN A 157 -6.62 -13.24 -2.78
C ASN A 157 -6.52 -14.71 -2.40
N GLU A 158 -7.11 -15.61 -3.19
CA GLU A 158 -7.09 -17.05 -2.95
C GLU A 158 -5.66 -17.60 -2.89
N ARG A 159 -4.79 -17.20 -3.83
CA ARG A 159 -3.36 -17.53 -3.81
C ARG A 159 -2.63 -16.99 -2.59
N ILE A 160 -2.92 -15.75 -2.19
CA ILE A 160 -2.33 -15.11 -1.01
C ILE A 160 -2.71 -15.91 0.25
N PHE A 161 -3.99 -16.21 0.44
CA PHE A 161 -4.48 -17.05 1.54
C PHE A 161 -3.82 -18.43 1.52
N THR A 162 -3.78 -19.07 0.36
CA THR A 162 -3.17 -20.39 0.20
C THR A 162 -1.69 -20.39 0.59
N ARG A 163 -0.92 -19.39 0.15
CA ARG A 163 0.50 -19.24 0.51
C ARG A 163 0.71 -19.05 2.00
N ILE A 164 -0.13 -18.24 2.65
CA ILE A 164 -0.05 -18.02 4.09
C ILE A 164 -0.31 -19.33 4.84
N VAL A 165 -1.38 -20.04 4.50
CA VAL A 165 -1.73 -21.34 5.12
C VAL A 165 -0.60 -22.34 4.91
N GLN A 166 -0.04 -22.40 3.70
CA GLN A 166 1.10 -23.26 3.39
C GLN A 166 2.35 -22.88 4.18
N ALA A 167 2.62 -21.58 4.33
CA ALA A 167 3.78 -21.06 5.07
C ALA A 167 3.72 -21.44 6.56
N VAL A 168 2.57 -21.21 7.20
CA VAL A 168 2.38 -21.50 8.64
C VAL A 168 2.24 -23.01 8.90
N GLY A 169 1.82 -23.79 7.91
CA GLY A 169 1.75 -25.25 7.95
C GLY A 169 3.08 -25.97 7.72
N ARG A 170 4.22 -25.27 7.52
CA ARG A 170 5.53 -25.91 7.25
C ARG A 170 6.09 -26.70 8.42
N CYS A 171 5.67 -26.35 9.64
CA CYS A 171 6.11 -26.98 10.88
C CYS A 171 5.03 -27.87 11.52
N THR A 172 3.88 -28.06 10.86
CA THR A 172 2.75 -28.86 11.38
C THR A 172 2.14 -29.68 10.26
N ARG A 173 2.30 -31.01 10.29
CA ARG A 173 1.69 -31.93 9.31
C ARG A 173 0.83 -33.04 9.89
N ALA A 174 1.09 -33.44 11.14
CA ALA A 174 0.30 -34.46 11.82
C ALA A 174 -0.68 -33.82 12.81
N ALA A 175 -1.79 -34.49 13.10
CA ALA A 175 -2.79 -34.01 14.05
C ALA A 175 -2.22 -33.75 15.46
N ASN A 176 -1.17 -34.49 15.85
CA ASN A 176 -0.52 -34.37 17.15
C ASN A 176 0.74 -33.47 17.12
N ASP A 177 1.02 -32.84 15.97
CA ASP A 177 2.18 -31.96 15.84
C ASP A 177 1.86 -30.54 16.33
N TYR A 178 2.87 -29.81 16.78
CA TYR A 178 2.70 -28.44 17.25
C TYR A 178 3.93 -27.57 16.98
N ALA A 179 3.69 -26.31 16.64
CA ALA A 179 4.74 -25.33 16.39
C ALA A 179 4.31 -23.89 16.72
N ALA A 180 5.23 -23.09 17.22
CA ALA A 180 5.02 -21.66 17.45
C ALA A 180 5.33 -20.88 16.17
N VAL A 181 4.53 -19.85 15.89
CA VAL A 181 4.67 -18.99 14.71
C VAL A 181 4.79 -17.54 15.17
N ILE A 182 5.99 -16.97 15.04
CA ILE A 182 6.23 -15.55 15.31
C ILE A 182 6.02 -14.78 14.00
N VAL A 183 5.12 -13.81 14.03
CA VAL A 183 4.77 -12.98 12.87
C VAL A 183 5.43 -11.61 13.01
N LEU A 184 6.28 -11.29 12.04
CA LEU A 184 6.96 -10.01 11.90
C LEU A 184 6.54 -9.33 10.59
N GLY A 185 6.70 -8.02 10.51
CA GLY A 185 6.33 -7.20 9.38
C GLY A 185 4.89 -6.70 9.45
N GLU A 186 4.75 -5.39 9.35
CA GLU A 186 3.48 -4.69 9.52
C GLU A 186 2.38 -5.21 8.57
N GLU A 187 2.70 -5.38 7.29
CA GLU A 187 1.69 -5.80 6.31
C GLU A 187 1.10 -7.17 6.62
N LEU A 188 1.93 -8.12 7.07
CA LEU A 188 1.51 -9.47 7.41
C LEU A 188 0.69 -9.47 8.70
N ASN A 189 1.15 -8.72 9.72
CA ASN A 189 0.38 -8.46 10.94
C ASN A 189 -1.01 -7.92 10.59
N LYS A 190 -1.07 -6.85 9.78
CA LYS A 190 -2.34 -6.26 9.35
C LYS A 190 -3.22 -7.26 8.62
N PHE A 191 -2.67 -8.06 7.71
CA PHE A 191 -3.44 -9.06 6.98
C PHE A 191 -4.03 -10.15 7.89
N LEU A 192 -3.24 -10.72 8.79
CA LEU A 192 -3.65 -11.83 9.67
C LEU A 192 -4.60 -11.37 10.79
N LEU A 193 -4.46 -10.12 11.24
CA LEU A 193 -5.25 -9.55 12.32
C LEU A 193 -6.54 -8.86 11.82
N ASP A 194 -6.69 -8.70 10.51
CA ASP A 194 -7.87 -8.13 9.86
C ASP A 194 -9.10 -9.02 10.07
N LYS A 195 -10.09 -8.49 10.79
CA LYS A 195 -11.33 -9.18 11.12
C LYS A 195 -12.19 -9.46 9.89
N ASP A 196 -12.05 -8.68 8.82
CA ASP A 196 -12.82 -8.87 7.59
C ASP A 196 -12.23 -9.97 6.71
N LYS A 197 -10.94 -10.29 6.90
CA LYS A 197 -10.22 -11.33 6.14
C LYS A 197 -10.18 -12.68 6.84
N ARG A 198 -10.20 -12.68 8.18
CA ARG A 198 -10.15 -13.90 8.98
C ARG A 198 -11.22 -14.94 8.61
N PRO A 199 -12.49 -14.59 8.33
CA PRO A 199 -13.52 -15.56 8.00
C PRO A 199 -13.23 -16.44 6.78
N PHE A 200 -12.29 -16.03 5.91
CA PHE A 200 -11.91 -16.83 4.73
C PHE A 200 -10.90 -17.94 5.05
N LEU A 201 -10.27 -17.92 6.22
CA LEU A 201 -9.35 -18.96 6.68
C LEU A 201 -10.12 -20.16 7.26
N HIS A 202 -9.44 -21.30 7.37
CA HIS A 202 -10.01 -22.47 8.05
C HIS A 202 -10.31 -22.15 9.54
N PRO A 203 -11.42 -22.63 10.13
CA PRO A 203 -11.82 -22.28 11.50
C PRO A 203 -10.74 -22.51 12.57
N GLU A 204 -9.92 -23.55 12.39
CA GLU A 204 -8.75 -23.81 13.26
C GLU A 204 -7.77 -22.64 13.26
N ILE A 205 -7.37 -22.15 12.08
CA ILE A 205 -6.43 -21.01 11.95
C ILE A 205 -7.10 -19.73 12.45
N GLN A 206 -8.41 -19.56 12.23
CA GLN A 206 -9.13 -18.40 12.75
C GLN A 206 -9.05 -18.34 14.29
N ALA A 207 -9.31 -19.45 14.96
CA ALA A 207 -9.25 -19.55 16.42
C ALA A 207 -7.82 -19.35 16.95
N GLU A 208 -6.82 -19.97 16.31
CA GLU A 208 -5.40 -19.82 16.66
C GLU A 208 -4.92 -18.36 16.50
N LEU A 209 -5.34 -17.67 15.44
CA LEU A 209 -5.00 -16.26 15.22
C LEU A 209 -5.69 -15.34 16.23
N GLU A 210 -6.94 -15.62 16.57
CA GLU A 210 -7.67 -14.84 17.57
C GLU A 210 -7.06 -15.00 18.97
N PHE A 211 -6.79 -16.25 19.37
CA PHE A 211 -6.09 -16.54 20.62
C PHE A 211 -4.70 -15.89 20.66
N GLY A 212 -3.88 -16.09 19.62
CA GLY A 212 -2.56 -15.49 19.53
C GLY A 212 -2.57 -13.96 19.56
N ASN A 213 -3.59 -13.34 18.96
CA ASN A 213 -3.79 -11.89 19.03
C ASN A 213 -4.11 -11.42 20.45
N ASP A 214 -4.94 -12.15 21.19
CA ASP A 214 -5.28 -11.82 22.58
C ASP A 214 -4.05 -11.97 23.49
N GLN A 215 -3.25 -13.03 23.30
CA GLN A 215 -1.99 -13.27 24.03
C GLN A 215 -0.86 -12.31 23.65
N SER A 216 -1.00 -11.56 22.56
CA SER A 216 -0.01 -10.58 22.09
C SER A 216 -0.42 -9.13 22.34
N ARG A 217 -1.58 -8.88 22.98
CA ARG A 217 -2.11 -7.53 23.19
C ARG A 217 -1.76 -7.03 24.59
N ASP A 218 -1.14 -5.85 24.66
CA ASP A 218 -0.78 -5.15 25.90
C ASP A 218 0.13 -5.96 26.84
N VAL A 219 0.96 -6.83 26.27
CA VAL A 219 1.89 -7.71 27.00
C VAL A 219 3.34 -7.21 26.92
N LYS A 220 4.18 -7.61 27.87
CA LYS A 220 5.62 -7.31 27.90
C LYS A 220 6.41 -8.37 27.13
N ALA A 221 7.65 -8.04 26.77
CA ALA A 221 8.56 -8.95 26.08
C ALA A 221 8.84 -10.25 26.87
N GLU A 222 8.80 -10.19 28.20
CA GLU A 222 8.97 -11.34 29.09
C GLU A 222 7.81 -12.34 28.96
N ASP A 223 6.58 -11.83 28.86
CA ASP A 223 5.37 -12.66 28.73
C ASP A 223 5.38 -13.49 27.44
N PHE A 224 5.96 -12.96 26.35
CA PHE A 224 6.14 -13.72 25.10
C PHE A 224 7.06 -14.94 25.26
N LEU A 225 8.12 -14.82 26.07
CA LEU A 225 9.05 -15.92 26.33
C LEU A 225 8.39 -16.98 27.22
N ASP A 226 7.62 -16.55 28.22
CA ASP A 226 6.88 -17.44 29.10
C ASP A 226 5.79 -18.20 28.33
N ASN A 227 5.00 -17.51 27.50
CA ASN A 227 3.99 -18.14 26.64
C ASN A 227 4.61 -19.15 25.67
N LEU A 228 5.74 -18.80 25.04
CA LEU A 228 6.46 -19.73 24.17
C LEU A 228 6.96 -20.95 24.95
N ARG A 229 7.47 -20.76 26.17
CA ARG A 229 7.96 -21.85 27.01
C ARG A 229 6.82 -22.79 27.41
N ILE A 230 5.70 -22.27 27.89
CA ILE A 230 4.50 -23.06 28.27
C ILE A 230 4.05 -23.92 27.08
N PHE A 231 3.98 -23.30 25.90
CA PHE A 231 3.59 -23.99 24.67
C PHE A 231 4.56 -25.09 24.24
N LEU A 232 5.88 -24.83 24.31
CA LEU A 232 6.92 -25.80 23.95
C LEU A 232 7.05 -26.95 24.95
N GLU A 233 6.80 -26.69 26.24
CA GLU A 233 6.76 -27.75 27.26
C GLU A 233 5.54 -28.66 27.06
N HIS A 234 4.42 -28.10 26.57
CA HIS A 234 3.21 -28.81 26.18
C HIS A 234 2.64 -29.73 27.28
N LYS A 235 2.57 -29.22 28.51
CA LYS A 235 2.10 -29.91 29.73
C LYS A 235 0.71 -29.40 30.16
N GLU A 236 0.31 -29.70 31.40
CA GLU A 236 -1.00 -29.34 31.95
C GLU A 236 -1.35 -27.85 31.82
N GLU A 237 -0.37 -26.95 31.98
CA GLU A 237 -0.55 -25.50 31.82
C GLU A 237 -1.01 -25.09 30.40
N TRP A 238 -0.75 -25.92 29.38
CA TRP A 238 -1.24 -25.68 28.02
C TRP A 238 -2.69 -26.14 27.81
N ASN A 239 -3.20 -27.06 28.62
CA ASN A 239 -4.51 -27.68 28.38
C ASN A 239 -5.66 -26.65 28.44
N GLU A 240 -5.58 -25.67 29.34
CA GLU A 240 -6.58 -24.60 29.42
C GLU A 240 -6.62 -23.75 28.14
N ALA A 241 -5.45 -23.40 27.60
CA ALA A 241 -5.34 -22.68 26.33
C ALA A 241 -5.85 -23.52 25.15
N GLU A 242 -5.55 -24.82 25.14
CA GLU A 242 -6.03 -25.76 24.12
C GLU A 242 -7.56 -25.87 24.10
N GLU A 243 -8.18 -26.01 25.28
CA GLU A 243 -9.64 -26.06 25.42
C GLU A 243 -10.31 -24.77 24.95
N GLU A 244 -9.71 -23.61 25.26
CA GLU A 244 -10.20 -22.32 24.78
C GLU A 244 -10.17 -22.22 23.24
N ILE A 245 -9.06 -22.61 22.61
CA ILE A 245 -8.93 -22.58 21.15
C ILE A 245 -9.95 -23.51 20.49
N ILE A 246 -10.15 -24.72 21.04
CA ILE A 246 -11.16 -25.67 20.55
C ILE A 246 -12.57 -25.09 20.67
N SER A 247 -12.90 -24.51 21.82
CA SER A 247 -14.20 -23.88 22.06
C SER A 247 -14.49 -22.76 21.05
N ARG A 248 -13.50 -21.87 20.80
CA ARG A 248 -13.59 -20.82 19.78
C ARG A 248 -13.81 -21.42 18.39
N ARG A 249 -12.97 -22.39 17.99
CA ARG A 249 -13.05 -23.07 16.68
C ARG A 249 -14.44 -23.62 16.40
N ASP A 250 -15.05 -24.28 17.38
CA ASP A 250 -16.35 -24.95 17.20
C ASP A 250 -17.51 -23.96 16.94
N THR A 251 -17.30 -22.66 17.24
CA THR A 251 -18.26 -21.58 16.92
C THR A 251 -18.01 -20.89 15.59
N LEU A 252 -16.88 -21.16 14.93
CA LEU A 252 -16.43 -20.46 13.73
C LEU A 252 -16.77 -21.24 12.44
N LEU A 253 -17.03 -20.49 11.37
CA LEU A 253 -17.30 -21.01 10.04
C LEU A 253 -16.34 -20.39 9.02
N GLN A 254 -16.03 -21.15 7.97
CA GLN A 254 -15.28 -20.63 6.83
C GLN A 254 -16.24 -20.04 5.80
N CYS A 255 -16.03 -18.78 5.45
CA CYS A 255 -16.72 -18.10 4.37
C CYS A 255 -15.97 -18.28 3.04
N GLN A 256 -16.72 -18.24 1.94
CA GLN A 256 -16.16 -18.17 0.59
C GLN A 256 -15.61 -16.76 0.30
N LEU A 257 -14.51 -16.67 -0.44
CA LEU A 257 -13.94 -15.38 -0.83
C LEU A 257 -14.90 -14.64 -1.78
N PRO A 258 -15.04 -13.31 -1.64
CA PRO A 258 -15.92 -12.53 -2.48
C PRO A 258 -15.49 -12.62 -3.95
N GLY A 259 -16.46 -12.68 -4.86
CA GLY A 259 -16.25 -12.68 -6.30
C GLY A 259 -15.65 -13.96 -6.91
N ILE A 260 -15.35 -15.01 -6.14
CA ILE A 260 -14.82 -16.29 -6.67
C ILE A 260 -15.71 -16.83 -7.79
N ASP A 261 -17.02 -16.89 -7.60
CA ASP A 261 -17.94 -17.43 -8.62
C ASP A 261 -17.88 -16.63 -9.92
N LYS A 262 -17.71 -15.30 -9.81
CA LYS A 262 -17.60 -14.40 -10.97
C LYS A 262 -16.29 -14.64 -11.71
N LEU A 263 -15.18 -14.79 -10.98
CA LEU A 263 -13.88 -15.12 -11.56
C LEU A 263 -13.89 -16.49 -12.24
N LYS A 264 -14.54 -17.48 -11.61
CA LYS A 264 -14.70 -18.84 -12.15
C LYS A 264 -15.55 -18.85 -13.41
N ASN A 265 -16.64 -18.09 -13.44
CA ASN A 265 -17.51 -17.98 -14.62
C ASN A 265 -16.83 -17.21 -15.77
N ALA A 266 -15.99 -16.23 -15.45
CA ALA A 266 -15.27 -15.44 -16.45
C ALA A 266 -14.18 -16.25 -17.16
N VAL A 267 -13.48 -17.15 -16.45
CA VAL A 267 -12.19 -17.70 -16.89
C VAL A 267 -12.18 -18.36 -18.27
N ILE A 268 -13.26 -19.03 -18.65
CA ILE A 268 -13.39 -19.66 -19.97
C ILE A 268 -13.22 -18.60 -21.08
N ASN A 269 -13.89 -17.47 -20.94
CA ASN A 269 -13.84 -16.37 -21.91
C ASN A 269 -12.51 -15.61 -21.81
N GLU A 270 -11.87 -15.57 -20.63
CA GLU A 270 -10.54 -14.99 -20.48
C GLU A 270 -9.49 -15.78 -21.27
N VAL A 271 -9.53 -17.11 -21.19
CA VAL A 271 -8.64 -18.00 -21.94
C VAL A 271 -8.89 -17.87 -23.44
N ARG A 272 -10.16 -17.83 -23.87
CA ARG A 272 -10.53 -17.60 -25.29
C ARG A 272 -10.05 -16.26 -25.82
N TYR A 273 -10.16 -15.21 -25.00
CA TYR A 273 -9.59 -13.90 -25.32
C TYR A 273 -8.09 -13.98 -25.60
N GLN A 274 -7.32 -14.68 -24.75
CA GLN A 274 -5.87 -14.82 -24.94
C GLN A 274 -5.55 -15.54 -26.26
N TYR A 275 -6.25 -16.63 -26.58
CA TYR A 275 -6.06 -17.33 -27.85
C TYR A 275 -6.47 -16.49 -29.06
N ALA A 276 -7.57 -15.74 -28.98
CA ALA A 276 -7.99 -14.84 -30.05
C ALA A 276 -6.94 -13.76 -30.31
N LEU A 277 -6.41 -13.15 -29.24
CA LEU A 277 -5.33 -12.17 -29.31
C LEU A 277 -4.06 -12.75 -29.93
N TRP A 278 -3.68 -13.96 -29.51
CA TRP A 278 -2.50 -14.67 -30.02
C TRP A 278 -2.60 -14.96 -31.52
N ASN A 279 -3.80 -15.26 -32.01
CA ASN A 279 -4.06 -15.55 -33.42
C ASN A 279 -4.26 -14.29 -34.27
N GLY A 280 -4.21 -13.08 -33.68
CA GLY A 280 -4.52 -11.83 -34.37
C GLY A 280 -6.01 -11.62 -34.67
N ASP A 281 -6.90 -12.46 -34.12
CA ASP A 281 -8.35 -12.31 -34.27
C ASP A 281 -8.88 -11.29 -33.24
N TYR A 282 -8.63 -10.01 -33.52
CA TYR A 282 -8.94 -8.93 -32.60
C TYR A 282 -10.45 -8.70 -32.42
N GLU A 283 -11.28 -8.96 -33.45
CA GLU A 283 -12.74 -8.86 -33.33
C GLU A 283 -13.29 -9.89 -32.35
N ARG A 284 -12.82 -11.14 -32.47
CA ARG A 284 -13.17 -12.18 -31.51
C ARG A 284 -12.63 -11.87 -30.12
N ALA A 285 -11.41 -11.34 -30.01
CA ALA A 285 -10.87 -10.93 -28.72
C ALA A 285 -11.79 -9.90 -28.03
N VAL A 286 -12.24 -8.86 -28.76
CA VAL A 286 -13.20 -7.89 -28.22
C VAL A 286 -14.53 -8.54 -27.82
N ALA A 287 -15.02 -9.51 -28.61
CA ALA A 287 -16.24 -10.26 -28.27
C ALA A 287 -16.09 -11.07 -26.97
N GLU A 288 -14.98 -11.79 -26.79
CA GLU A 288 -14.70 -12.56 -25.58
C GLU A 288 -14.52 -11.64 -24.36
N CYS A 289 -13.90 -10.46 -24.52
CA CYS A 289 -13.86 -9.45 -23.45
C CYS A 289 -15.26 -9.03 -22.99
N ARG A 290 -16.22 -8.83 -23.92
CA ARG A 290 -17.61 -8.49 -23.55
C ARG A 290 -18.27 -9.61 -22.76
N SER A 291 -18.00 -10.87 -23.10
CA SER A 291 -18.46 -12.04 -22.33
C SER A 291 -17.86 -12.03 -20.91
N VAL A 292 -16.55 -11.77 -20.76
CA VAL A 292 -15.91 -11.62 -19.44
C VAL A 292 -16.56 -10.50 -18.63
N LEU A 293 -16.75 -9.32 -19.23
CA LEU A 293 -17.35 -8.15 -18.57
C LEU A 293 -18.79 -8.41 -18.09
N THR A 294 -19.52 -9.30 -18.76
CA THR A 294 -20.86 -9.72 -18.35
C THR A 294 -20.82 -10.53 -17.05
N SER A 295 -19.81 -11.39 -16.87
CA SER A 295 -19.59 -12.16 -15.64
C SER A 295 -19.08 -11.30 -14.49
N LEU A 296 -18.25 -10.28 -14.78
CA LEU A 296 -17.62 -9.42 -13.77
C LEU A 296 -18.51 -8.26 -13.31
N SER A 297 -19.69 -8.54 -12.77
CA SER A 297 -20.62 -7.53 -12.22
C SER A 297 -20.39 -7.25 -10.73
N GLY A 298 -20.77 -6.06 -10.22
CA GLY A 298 -20.65 -5.70 -8.79
C GLY A 298 -19.40 -4.89 -8.40
N ASN A 299 -19.32 -4.52 -7.11
CA ASN A 299 -18.23 -3.69 -6.57
C ASN A 299 -16.99 -4.49 -6.17
N ASP A 300 -17.18 -5.73 -5.72
CA ASP A 300 -16.13 -6.70 -5.36
C ASP A 300 -15.11 -6.93 -6.48
N VAL A 301 -15.57 -6.97 -7.74
CA VAL A 301 -14.71 -7.16 -8.93
C VAL A 301 -14.47 -5.86 -9.72
N LYS A 302 -14.80 -4.69 -9.15
CA LYS A 302 -14.77 -3.39 -9.86
C LYS A 302 -13.42 -3.10 -10.52
N GLY A 303 -12.32 -3.29 -9.80
CA GLY A 303 -10.99 -3.02 -10.34
C GLY A 303 -10.53 -4.03 -11.40
N TYR A 304 -10.90 -5.31 -11.26
CA TYR A 304 -10.62 -6.31 -12.29
C TYR A 304 -11.49 -6.08 -13.55
N ARG A 305 -12.74 -5.64 -13.39
CA ARG A 305 -13.59 -5.18 -14.50
C ARG A 305 -12.97 -3.99 -15.23
N ALA A 306 -12.41 -3.01 -14.51
CA ALA A 306 -11.71 -1.89 -15.13
C ALA A 306 -10.50 -2.34 -15.98
N PHE A 307 -9.75 -3.34 -15.49
CA PHE A 307 -8.67 -3.96 -16.26
C PHE A 307 -9.19 -4.62 -17.55
N TRP A 308 -10.30 -5.35 -17.49
CA TRP A 308 -10.91 -5.95 -18.68
C TRP A 308 -11.48 -4.94 -19.67
N TYR A 309 -11.99 -3.79 -19.21
CA TYR A 309 -12.31 -2.69 -20.11
C TYR A 309 -11.06 -2.17 -20.83
N TYR A 310 -9.94 -2.04 -20.13
CA TYR A 310 -8.67 -1.66 -20.77
C TYR A 310 -8.19 -2.70 -21.80
N LEU A 311 -8.28 -4.00 -21.49
CA LEU A 311 -7.94 -5.07 -22.42
C LEU A 311 -8.84 -5.05 -23.67
N ALA A 312 -10.15 -4.85 -23.48
CA ALA A 312 -11.10 -4.71 -24.58
C ALA A 312 -10.77 -3.51 -25.48
N GLY A 313 -10.43 -2.36 -24.87
CA GLY A 313 -10.02 -1.17 -25.60
C GLY A 313 -8.72 -1.38 -26.38
N SER A 314 -7.77 -2.10 -25.79
CA SER A 314 -6.48 -2.43 -26.41
C SER A 314 -6.65 -3.38 -27.60
N ALA A 315 -7.49 -4.41 -27.47
CA ALA A 315 -7.80 -5.32 -28.56
C ALA A 315 -8.53 -4.61 -29.72
N ALA A 316 -9.51 -3.77 -29.40
CA ALA A 316 -10.21 -2.95 -30.40
C ALA A 316 -9.26 -1.96 -31.11
N TRP A 317 -8.31 -1.37 -30.37
CA TRP A 317 -7.30 -0.49 -30.96
C TRP A 317 -6.36 -1.23 -31.92
N MET A 318 -5.93 -2.45 -31.55
CA MET A 318 -5.14 -3.29 -32.45
C MET A 318 -5.93 -3.68 -33.71
N ALA A 319 -7.22 -4.01 -33.57
CA ALA A 319 -8.11 -4.24 -34.71
C ALA A 319 -8.18 -3.03 -35.66
N ALA A 320 -8.30 -1.82 -35.09
CA ALA A 320 -8.33 -0.58 -35.87
C ALA A 320 -7.02 -0.35 -36.65
N LYS A 321 -5.88 -0.63 -36.01
CA LYS A 321 -4.56 -0.58 -36.65
C LYS A 321 -4.39 -1.63 -37.75
N ASP A 322 -5.06 -2.77 -37.63
CA ASP A 322 -5.05 -3.85 -38.62
C ASP A 322 -6.05 -3.62 -39.78
N GLY A 323 -6.69 -2.44 -39.81
CA GLY A 323 -7.53 -2.00 -40.94
C GLY A 323 -9.04 -1.99 -40.64
N ILE A 324 -9.47 -2.36 -39.43
CA ILE A 324 -10.89 -2.36 -39.02
C ILE A 324 -11.25 -1.01 -38.39
N SER A 325 -11.39 0.03 -39.20
CA SER A 325 -11.58 1.41 -38.73
C SER A 325 -12.81 1.63 -37.82
N SER A 326 -13.84 0.78 -37.90
CA SER A 326 -15.01 0.82 -37.00
C SER A 326 -14.67 0.50 -35.53
N MET A 327 -13.55 -0.19 -35.29
CA MET A 327 -13.11 -0.55 -33.94
C MET A 327 -12.45 0.62 -33.20
N GLU A 328 -12.12 1.71 -33.89
CA GLU A 328 -11.55 2.89 -33.26
C GLU A 328 -12.52 3.48 -32.23
N SER A 329 -13.78 3.71 -32.58
CA SER A 329 -14.78 4.20 -31.61
C SER A 329 -15.03 3.22 -30.47
N VAL A 330 -14.91 1.92 -30.72
CA VAL A 330 -15.06 0.87 -29.70
C VAL A 330 -13.91 0.93 -28.69
N ALA A 331 -12.68 1.14 -29.18
CA ALA A 331 -11.52 1.34 -28.31
C ALA A 331 -11.70 2.55 -27.39
N ARG A 332 -12.18 3.68 -27.94
CA ARG A 332 -12.42 4.91 -27.16
C ARG A 332 -13.47 4.70 -26.05
N ASP A 333 -14.60 4.07 -26.37
CA ASP A 333 -15.65 3.74 -25.39
C ASP A 333 -15.10 2.86 -24.27
N PHE A 334 -14.33 1.82 -24.59
CA PHE A 334 -13.77 0.93 -23.59
C PHE A 334 -12.71 1.58 -22.70
N PHE A 335 -11.79 2.39 -23.25
CA PHE A 335 -10.85 3.14 -22.42
C PHE A 335 -11.56 4.14 -21.49
N GLN A 336 -12.63 4.79 -21.97
CA GLN A 336 -13.45 5.66 -21.13
C GLN A 336 -14.14 4.90 -20.00
N ARG A 337 -14.71 3.73 -20.29
CA ARG A 337 -15.34 2.88 -19.26
C ARG A 337 -14.32 2.35 -18.26
N ALA A 338 -13.10 2.03 -18.70
CA ALA A 338 -12.03 1.63 -17.80
C ALA A 338 -11.70 2.74 -16.79
N ALA A 339 -11.49 3.96 -17.29
CA ALA A 339 -11.22 5.14 -16.46
C ALA A 339 -12.37 5.44 -15.48
N ASN A 340 -13.62 5.43 -15.94
CA ASN A 340 -14.79 5.67 -15.08
C ASN A 340 -15.03 4.56 -14.06
N THR A 341 -14.67 3.31 -14.39
CA THR A 341 -14.84 2.18 -13.46
C THR A 341 -13.81 2.21 -12.34
N ALA A 342 -12.64 2.81 -12.56
CA ALA A 342 -11.58 2.91 -11.56
C ALA A 342 -11.01 4.34 -11.53
N GLU A 343 -11.84 5.30 -11.08
CA GLU A 343 -11.50 6.73 -11.04
C GLU A 343 -10.21 7.04 -10.28
N GLY A 344 -9.86 6.20 -9.30
CA GLY A 344 -8.61 6.30 -8.54
C GLY A 344 -7.37 5.77 -9.25
N VAL A 345 -7.43 5.33 -10.51
CA VAL A 345 -6.28 4.77 -11.26
C VAL A 345 -5.82 5.75 -12.34
N ARG A 346 -4.72 6.45 -12.06
CA ARG A 346 -4.21 7.55 -12.90
C ARG A 346 -3.97 7.18 -14.37
N TRP A 347 -3.33 6.03 -14.64
CA TRP A 347 -2.88 5.69 -15.99
C TRP A 347 -4.03 5.29 -16.94
N LEU A 348 -5.11 4.69 -16.42
CA LEU A 348 -6.33 4.41 -17.21
C LEU A 348 -6.97 5.69 -17.70
N TYR A 349 -6.93 6.71 -16.85
CA TYR A 349 -7.44 8.02 -17.16
C TYR A 349 -6.61 8.73 -18.23
N GLU A 350 -5.27 8.70 -18.15
CA GLU A 350 -4.37 9.22 -19.20
C GLU A 350 -4.63 8.56 -20.57
N LEU A 351 -4.82 7.24 -20.60
CA LEU A 351 -5.18 6.51 -21.82
C LEU A 351 -6.51 6.96 -22.42
N SER A 352 -7.52 7.26 -21.59
CA SER A 352 -8.78 7.81 -22.08
C SER A 352 -8.61 9.19 -22.74
N ARG A 353 -7.64 10.00 -22.28
CA ARG A 353 -7.37 11.34 -22.83
C ARG A 353 -6.68 11.32 -24.19
N LEU A 354 -5.80 10.35 -24.45
CA LEU A 354 -5.13 10.21 -25.76
C LEU A 354 -6.12 10.06 -26.93
N TYR A 355 -7.38 9.72 -26.63
CA TYR A 355 -8.45 9.54 -27.60
C TYR A 355 -9.60 10.55 -27.48
N ILE A 356 -9.57 11.47 -26.51
CA ILE A 356 -10.63 12.44 -26.26
C ILE A 356 -10.08 13.85 -26.40
N GLU A 357 -10.27 14.42 -27.59
CA GLU A 357 -10.38 15.86 -27.73
C GLU A 357 -11.77 16.27 -27.21
N ASN A 358 -11.81 17.23 -26.26
CA ASN A 358 -13.02 17.96 -25.81
C ASN A 358 -13.80 17.53 -24.55
N GLN A 359 -13.15 17.18 -23.44
CA GLN A 359 -13.67 17.50 -22.08
C GLN A 359 -12.52 17.74 -21.10
N GLN A 360 -12.00 18.97 -21.00
CA GLN A 360 -10.69 19.23 -20.38
C GLN A 360 -10.71 19.72 -18.91
N GLU A 361 -11.67 20.53 -18.46
CA GLU A 361 -11.53 21.24 -17.17
C GLU A 361 -11.91 20.41 -15.93
N ASN A 362 -13.16 19.93 -15.79
CA ASN A 362 -13.58 19.10 -14.63
C ASN A 362 -12.79 17.79 -14.48
N ARG A 363 -12.05 17.44 -15.52
CA ARG A 363 -11.41 16.14 -15.74
C ARG A 363 -9.93 16.17 -15.29
N ALA A 364 -9.22 17.27 -15.55
CA ALA A 364 -7.86 17.48 -15.04
C ALA A 364 -7.79 17.55 -13.50
N ASP A 365 -8.82 18.11 -12.86
CA ASP A 365 -8.85 18.26 -11.41
C ASP A 365 -8.99 16.92 -10.68
N VAL A 366 -9.81 16.00 -11.21
CA VAL A 366 -9.91 14.63 -10.69
C VAL A 366 -8.56 13.91 -10.81
N PHE A 367 -7.83 14.13 -11.91
CA PHE A 367 -6.52 13.53 -12.13
C PHE A 367 -5.46 14.03 -11.13
N ARG A 368 -5.38 15.34 -10.93
CA ARG A 368 -4.45 15.94 -9.97
C ARG A 368 -4.75 15.42 -8.56
N LEU A 369 -6.02 15.35 -8.18
CA LEU A 369 -6.43 14.79 -6.90
C LEU A 369 -6.07 13.30 -6.78
N ALA A 370 -6.33 12.48 -7.80
CA ALA A 370 -5.96 11.06 -7.78
C ALA A 370 -4.44 10.87 -7.61
N ALA A 371 -3.61 11.69 -8.28
CA ALA A 371 -2.16 11.66 -8.11
C ALA A 371 -1.72 12.02 -6.67
N VAL A 372 -2.37 13.02 -6.06
CA VAL A 372 -2.14 13.38 -4.66
C VAL A 372 -2.55 12.24 -3.72
N ILE A 373 -3.69 11.59 -3.94
CA ILE A 373 -4.11 10.44 -3.12
C ILE A 373 -3.18 9.24 -3.27
N GLU A 374 -2.67 8.93 -4.47
CA GLU A 374 -1.64 7.89 -4.64
C GLU A 374 -0.33 8.23 -3.90
N GLY A 375 0.06 9.51 -3.88
CA GLY A 375 1.19 9.98 -3.08
C GLY A 375 0.94 9.85 -1.58
N LEU A 376 -0.29 10.15 -1.13
CA LEU A 376 -0.71 9.98 0.26
C LEU A 376 -0.62 8.51 0.70
N GLU A 377 -1.12 7.57 -0.11
CA GLU A 377 -1.00 6.13 0.18
C GLU A 377 0.47 5.72 0.39
N THR A 378 1.36 6.22 -0.48
CA THR A 378 2.80 5.96 -0.41
C THR A 378 3.39 6.46 0.91
N GLN A 379 3.02 7.67 1.34
CA GLN A 379 3.49 8.22 2.62
C GLN A 379 2.92 7.45 3.82
N LEU A 380 1.63 7.11 3.80
CA LEU A 380 0.99 6.37 4.89
C LEU A 380 1.62 4.98 5.08
N LEU A 381 2.03 4.31 4.00
CA LEU A 381 2.79 3.08 4.10
C LEU A 381 4.19 3.29 4.68
N ALA A 382 4.90 4.33 4.23
CA ALA A 382 6.26 4.61 4.70
C ALA A 382 6.28 4.95 6.20
N LEU A 383 5.25 5.66 6.68
CA LEU A 383 5.07 6.00 8.09
C LEU A 383 4.51 4.82 8.91
N GLY A 384 3.91 3.84 8.25
CA GLY A 384 3.27 2.71 8.90
C GLY A 384 1.92 3.04 9.55
N THR A 385 1.13 2.00 9.75
CA THR A 385 -0.24 1.96 10.28
C THR A 385 -0.39 1.08 11.52
N ALA A 386 0.62 0.28 11.91
CA ALA A 386 0.53 -0.60 13.08
C ALA A 386 0.54 0.14 14.42
N ASN A 387 1.35 1.19 14.54
CA ASN A 387 1.39 2.05 15.72
C ASN A 387 1.49 3.53 15.32
N ASP A 388 1.10 4.43 16.21
CA ASP A 388 1.05 5.86 15.91
C ASP A 388 2.40 6.57 16.02
N ARG A 389 3.45 5.90 16.54
CA ARG A 389 4.73 6.52 16.90
C ARG A 389 5.42 7.27 15.76
N LYS A 390 5.57 6.64 14.58
CA LYS A 390 6.22 7.25 13.41
C LYS A 390 5.39 8.40 12.84
N PHE A 391 4.08 8.20 12.76
CA PHE A 391 3.15 9.21 12.26
C PHE A 391 3.08 10.41 13.21
N ASP A 392 2.94 10.19 14.52
CA ASP A 392 2.95 11.20 15.57
C ASP A 392 4.27 11.99 15.58
N ALA A 393 5.40 11.31 15.36
CA ALA A 393 6.70 11.98 15.24
C ALA A 393 6.77 12.89 14.02
N GLU A 394 6.28 12.44 12.86
CA GLU A 394 6.26 13.26 11.63
C GLU A 394 5.28 14.44 11.76
N GLU A 395 4.07 14.20 12.27
CA GLU A 395 3.09 15.26 12.55
C GLU A 395 3.65 16.30 13.52
N LYS A 396 4.20 15.85 14.65
CA LYS A 396 4.81 16.75 15.63
C LYS A 396 5.91 17.57 14.98
N LYS A 397 6.78 16.94 14.18
CA LYS A 397 7.88 17.63 13.50
C LYS A 397 7.37 18.68 12.51
N ILE A 398 6.34 18.36 11.72
CA ILE A 398 5.70 19.31 10.79
C ILE A 398 5.16 20.53 11.56
N LEU A 399 4.33 20.30 12.58
CA LEU A 399 3.67 21.37 13.31
C LEU A 399 4.65 22.21 14.14
N GLU A 400 5.62 21.58 14.80
CA GLU A 400 6.68 22.29 15.54
C GLU A 400 7.50 23.17 14.60
N ASN A 401 7.90 22.66 13.43
CA ASN A 401 8.69 23.43 12.48
C ASN A 401 7.90 24.59 11.86
N LEU A 402 6.63 24.37 11.51
CA LEU A 402 5.75 25.44 11.03
C LEU A 402 5.46 26.51 12.10
N SER A 403 5.52 26.16 13.38
CA SER A 403 5.34 27.11 14.49
C SER A 403 6.54 28.02 14.73
N LYS A 404 7.71 27.70 14.17
CA LYS A 404 8.93 28.51 14.33
C LYS A 404 8.90 29.70 13.38
N VAL A 405 8.75 30.89 13.96
CA VAL A 405 8.50 32.17 13.27
C VAL A 405 9.63 33.17 13.49
N ARG A 406 10.80 32.72 13.95
CA ARG A 406 11.98 33.58 14.17
C ARG A 406 12.92 33.52 12.96
N GLU A 407 13.69 34.58 12.76
CA GLU A 407 14.67 34.69 11.66
C GLU A 407 15.68 33.54 11.63
N GLU A 408 16.14 33.13 12.81
CA GLU A 408 17.05 31.98 13.01
C GLU A 408 16.44 30.63 12.62
N ASP A 409 15.12 30.56 12.44
CA ASP A 409 14.35 29.34 12.17
C ASP A 409 13.74 29.29 10.77
N SER A 410 14.06 30.21 9.84
CA SER A 410 13.47 30.22 8.48
C SER A 410 13.58 28.85 7.78
N LYS A 411 14.76 28.23 7.87
CA LYS A 411 14.99 26.87 7.34
C LYS A 411 14.13 25.79 7.99
N ALA A 412 13.78 25.96 9.27
CA ALA A 412 12.90 25.01 9.93
C ALA A 412 11.48 25.15 9.41
N PHE A 413 10.97 26.37 9.19
CA PHE A 413 9.66 26.59 8.59
C PHE A 413 9.57 25.93 7.20
N GLU A 414 10.60 26.14 6.36
CA GLU A 414 10.70 25.53 5.03
C GLU A 414 10.72 23.99 5.09
N ASP A 415 11.49 23.36 5.99
CA ASP A 415 11.47 21.89 6.19
C ASP A 415 10.09 21.40 6.66
N GLY A 416 9.42 22.13 7.56
CA GLY A 416 8.05 21.81 7.99
C GLY A 416 7.04 21.88 6.83
N HIS A 417 7.17 22.88 5.97
CA HIS A 417 6.31 23.10 4.82
C HIS A 417 6.55 22.04 3.71
N GLU A 418 7.80 21.70 3.42
CA GLU A 418 8.12 20.60 2.49
C GLU A 418 7.56 19.26 2.98
N ARG A 419 7.74 18.95 4.28
CA ARG A 419 7.18 17.75 4.91
C ARG A 419 5.66 17.72 4.87
N LEU A 420 5.00 18.85 5.10
CA LEU A 420 3.55 18.96 4.96
C LEU A 420 3.10 18.60 3.54
N GLY A 421 3.74 19.17 2.52
CA GLY A 421 3.44 18.84 1.12
C GLY A 421 3.58 17.35 0.83
N ARG A 422 4.66 16.73 1.32
CA ARG A 422 4.85 15.27 1.21
C ARG A 422 3.74 14.50 1.90
N LEU A 423 3.45 14.82 3.18
CA LEU A 423 2.43 14.13 3.97
C LEU A 423 1.05 14.19 3.31
N LEU A 424 0.70 15.32 2.69
CA LEU A 424 -0.55 15.49 1.94
C LEU A 424 -0.56 14.70 0.61
N GLY A 425 0.57 14.12 0.20
CA GLY A 425 0.68 13.29 -1.00
C GLY A 425 1.16 14.02 -2.25
N TYR A 426 1.55 15.30 -2.15
CA TYR A 426 2.19 16.01 -3.24
C TYR A 426 3.64 15.52 -3.44
N GLN A 427 4.12 15.61 -4.67
CA GLN A 427 5.56 15.54 -4.91
C GLN A 427 6.18 16.88 -4.49
N ALA A 428 6.64 16.94 -3.25
CA ALA A 428 7.20 18.14 -2.64
C ALA A 428 8.73 18.08 -2.50
N ALA A 429 9.38 19.20 -2.80
CA ALA A 429 10.81 19.41 -2.70
C ALA A 429 11.12 20.88 -2.43
N ASN A 430 12.36 21.16 -2.02
CA ASN A 430 12.90 22.48 -1.76
C ASN A 430 14.34 22.55 -2.33
N SER A 431 14.91 23.74 -2.53
CA SER A 431 16.25 23.95 -3.06
C SER A 431 17.01 25.05 -2.31
N GLU A 432 18.28 24.81 -1.99
CA GLU A 432 19.16 25.85 -1.42
C GLU A 432 19.92 26.65 -2.50
N VAL A 433 19.59 26.47 -3.79
CA VAL A 433 20.25 27.18 -4.90
C VAL A 433 19.81 28.64 -4.91
N ASN A 434 20.75 29.55 -5.22
CA ASN A 434 20.45 30.97 -5.30
C ASN A 434 19.34 31.25 -6.33
N ALA A 435 18.36 32.07 -5.93
CA ALA A 435 17.14 32.40 -6.69
C ALA A 435 16.22 31.21 -7.00
N ALA A 436 16.41 30.06 -6.33
CA ALA A 436 15.41 29.01 -6.30
C ALA A 436 14.23 29.43 -5.42
N PRO A 437 13.03 28.89 -5.69
CA PRO A 437 11.93 28.98 -4.74
C PRO A 437 12.24 28.21 -3.45
N ASP A 438 11.43 28.48 -2.43
CA ASP A 438 11.39 27.69 -1.20
C ASP A 438 10.66 26.35 -1.52
N PRO A 439 9.74 25.76 -0.73
CA PRO A 439 9.13 24.51 -1.17
C PRO A 439 8.24 24.71 -2.40
N TRP A 440 8.09 23.66 -3.20
CA TRP A 440 7.10 23.56 -4.25
C TRP A 440 6.40 22.20 -4.20
N TRP A 441 5.13 22.17 -4.59
CA TRP A 441 4.26 21.00 -4.55
C TRP A 441 3.74 20.70 -5.94
N ILE A 442 3.94 19.47 -6.41
CA ILE A 442 3.48 19.03 -7.74
C ILE A 442 2.36 17.98 -7.57
N ALA A 443 1.28 18.17 -8.33
CA ALA A 443 0.22 17.16 -8.51
C ALA A 443 0.20 16.72 -9.97
N GLY A 444 0.55 15.47 -10.24
CA GLY A 444 0.67 14.98 -11.61
C GLY A 444 1.95 15.46 -12.29
N ASP A 445 1.84 15.95 -13.52
CA ASP A 445 2.91 16.56 -14.32
C ASP A 445 2.48 17.92 -14.95
N ASP A 446 1.26 18.36 -14.67
CA ASP A 446 0.62 19.52 -15.28
C ASP A 446 0.23 20.62 -14.28
N PHE A 447 0.56 20.45 -12.99
CA PHE A 447 0.22 21.39 -11.92
C PHE A 447 1.31 21.50 -10.87
N CYS A 448 1.68 22.74 -10.53
CA CYS A 448 2.66 23.06 -9.51
C CYS A 448 2.21 24.27 -8.68
N ILE A 449 2.29 24.18 -7.36
CA ILE A 449 2.26 25.33 -6.46
C ILE A 449 3.69 25.59 -6.04
N VAL A 450 4.17 26.82 -6.20
CA VAL A 450 5.51 27.22 -5.83
C VAL A 450 5.44 28.31 -4.77
N PHE A 451 6.15 28.12 -3.67
CA PHE A 451 6.06 28.99 -2.52
C PHE A 451 7.29 29.89 -2.38
N GLU A 452 7.05 31.05 -1.76
CA GLU A 452 8.06 31.87 -1.12
C GLU A 452 7.64 32.06 0.35
N ASP A 453 8.38 31.43 1.25
CA ASP A 453 8.18 31.45 2.69
C ASP A 453 8.92 32.63 3.31
N HIS A 454 8.22 33.74 3.47
CA HIS A 454 8.73 34.93 4.16
C HIS A 454 8.26 34.96 5.61
N SER A 455 8.78 34.03 6.42
CA SER A 455 8.33 33.72 7.78
C SER A 455 8.80 34.70 8.88
N VAL A 456 9.67 35.64 8.53
CA VAL A 456 10.56 36.37 9.48
C VAL A 456 10.04 37.76 9.90
N ASN A 457 9.15 38.39 9.12
CA ASN A 457 8.73 39.77 9.37
C ASN A 457 7.61 39.91 10.42
N SER A 458 7.46 41.12 10.98
CA SER A 458 6.27 41.44 11.76
C SER A 458 5.08 41.74 10.84
N GLN A 459 3.85 41.60 11.35
CA GLN A 459 2.65 42.00 10.60
C GLN A 459 2.64 43.50 10.22
N GLU A 460 3.41 44.31 10.96
CA GLU A 460 3.49 45.77 10.79
C GLU A 460 4.50 46.20 9.73
N THR A 461 5.45 45.33 9.37
CA THR A 461 6.47 45.57 8.36
C THR A 461 5.87 45.33 6.96
N PRO A 462 5.96 46.31 6.04
CA PRO A 462 5.50 46.09 4.67
C PRO A 462 6.42 45.11 3.92
N LEU A 463 5.84 44.32 3.02
CA LEU A 463 6.58 43.41 2.17
C LEU A 463 7.31 44.20 1.07
N GLY A 464 8.63 44.03 0.99
CA GLY A 464 9.48 44.80 0.09
C GLY A 464 9.48 44.34 -1.37
N ALA A 465 9.74 45.27 -2.28
CA ALA A 465 9.71 45.02 -3.73
C ALA A 465 10.71 43.94 -4.22
N ASN A 466 11.79 43.70 -3.49
CA ASN A 466 12.77 42.65 -3.84
C ASN A 466 12.18 41.24 -3.66
N LYS A 467 11.52 40.98 -2.52
CA LYS A 467 10.94 39.67 -2.20
C LYS A 467 9.76 39.36 -3.12
N VAL A 468 8.93 40.36 -3.45
CA VAL A 468 7.84 40.18 -4.43
C VAL A 468 8.38 39.85 -5.82
N ARG A 469 9.46 40.51 -6.27
CA ARG A 469 10.12 40.19 -7.55
C ARG A 469 10.73 38.80 -7.56
N GLN A 470 11.31 38.36 -6.44
CA GLN A 470 11.84 37.02 -6.28
C GLN A 470 10.74 35.97 -6.50
N ALA A 471 9.65 36.04 -5.73
CA ALA A 471 8.52 35.13 -5.88
C ALA A 471 7.92 35.13 -7.29
N ALA A 472 7.72 36.32 -7.88
CA ALA A 472 7.21 36.44 -9.25
C ALA A 472 8.11 35.77 -10.31
N SER A 473 9.40 35.56 -10.03
CA SER A 473 10.34 34.90 -10.93
C SER A 473 10.35 33.37 -10.79
N HIS A 474 9.79 32.81 -9.72
CA HIS A 474 9.80 31.37 -9.44
C HIS A 474 9.21 30.48 -10.55
N PRO A 475 8.14 30.86 -11.27
CA PRO A 475 7.64 30.05 -12.38
C PRO A 475 8.67 29.81 -13.48
N ASN A 476 9.58 30.76 -13.72
CA ASN A 476 10.65 30.60 -14.70
C ASN A 476 11.70 29.59 -14.21
N TRP A 477 12.02 29.63 -12.92
CA TRP A 477 12.93 28.66 -12.31
C TRP A 477 12.36 27.25 -12.35
N ILE A 478 11.07 27.08 -12.00
CA ILE A 478 10.37 25.79 -12.03
C ILE A 478 10.39 25.21 -13.45
N LYS A 479 10.03 26.00 -14.49
CA LYS A 479 10.05 25.54 -15.88
C LYS A 479 11.44 25.12 -16.39
N ALA A 480 12.51 25.69 -15.83
CA ALA A 480 13.87 25.39 -16.23
C ALA A 480 14.49 24.19 -15.50
N ASN A 481 14.08 23.94 -14.25
CA ASN A 481 14.77 22.98 -13.36
C ASN A 481 13.91 21.79 -12.94
N VAL A 482 12.58 21.86 -13.09
CA VAL A 482 11.65 20.82 -12.69
C VAL A 482 10.98 20.22 -13.92
N GLN A 483 10.91 18.89 -13.98
CA GLN A 483 10.30 18.18 -15.09
C GLN A 483 8.77 18.28 -15.02
N LEU A 484 8.20 19.22 -15.78
CA LEU A 484 6.76 19.42 -15.94
C LEU A 484 6.41 19.49 -17.43
N ARG A 485 5.13 19.28 -17.74
CA ARG A 485 4.58 19.50 -19.07
C ARG A 485 4.70 20.99 -19.46
N SER A 486 4.89 21.28 -20.75
CA SER A 486 5.15 22.66 -21.22
C SER A 486 4.01 23.64 -20.95
N ASP A 487 2.78 23.15 -20.85
CA ASP A 487 1.55 23.88 -20.55
C ASP A 487 1.10 23.70 -19.08
N ALA A 488 2.01 23.28 -18.19
CA ALA A 488 1.71 23.10 -16.77
C ALA A 488 1.26 24.43 -16.13
N VAL A 489 0.23 24.33 -15.28
CA VAL A 489 -0.26 25.44 -14.48
C VAL A 489 0.65 25.61 -13.27
N ILE A 490 1.25 26.79 -13.13
CA ILE A 490 2.11 27.14 -11.99
C ILE A 490 1.45 28.27 -11.22
N ILE A 491 1.24 28.08 -9.91
CA ILE A 491 0.69 29.09 -9.00
C ILE A 491 1.79 29.51 -8.03
N THR A 492 2.17 30.78 -8.05
CA THR A 492 3.12 31.34 -7.09
C THR A 492 2.38 31.84 -5.86
N VAL A 493 2.83 31.44 -4.67
CA VAL A 493 2.24 31.83 -3.39
C VAL A 493 3.30 32.42 -2.47
N MET A 494 3.04 33.61 -1.94
CA MET A 494 3.83 34.24 -0.89
C MET A 494 3.20 33.91 0.47
N VAL A 495 3.90 33.13 1.29
CA VAL A 495 3.49 32.85 2.68
C VAL A 495 4.18 33.85 3.60
N THR A 496 3.42 34.77 4.18
CA THR A 496 4.03 35.85 4.96
C THR A 496 3.12 36.38 6.06
N PRO A 497 3.66 36.85 7.21
CA PRO A 497 2.88 37.53 8.23
C PRO A 497 2.53 38.97 7.83
N CYS A 498 3.24 39.57 6.86
CA CYS A 498 3.03 40.93 6.39
C CYS A 498 1.60 41.15 5.89
N LYS A 499 0.93 42.19 6.38
CA LYS A 499 -0.43 42.57 5.94
C LYS A 499 -0.45 43.75 4.97
N THR A 500 0.71 44.32 4.67
CA THR A 500 0.88 45.46 3.76
C THR A 500 2.05 45.21 2.82
N ILE A 501 2.07 45.88 1.69
CA ILE A 501 3.18 45.85 0.71
C ILE A 501 3.73 47.26 0.49
N GLU A 502 5.00 47.37 0.09
CA GLU A 502 5.56 48.66 -0.32
C GLU A 502 4.94 49.15 -1.63
N ASN A 503 4.81 50.47 -1.80
CA ASN A 503 4.32 51.07 -3.05
C ASN A 503 5.10 50.58 -4.29
N GLY A 504 6.42 50.40 -4.15
CA GLY A 504 7.29 49.92 -5.24
C GLY A 504 7.11 48.44 -5.58
N ALA A 505 6.45 47.65 -4.72
CA ALA A 505 6.20 46.24 -4.95
C ALA A 505 4.97 45.99 -5.84
N MET A 506 4.01 46.92 -5.84
CA MET A 506 2.70 46.77 -6.50
C MET A 506 2.78 46.28 -7.96
N PRO A 507 3.68 46.80 -8.83
CA PRO A 507 3.77 46.36 -10.22
C PRO A 507 4.17 44.89 -10.41
N HIS A 508 4.71 44.24 -9.37
CA HIS A 508 5.21 42.88 -9.41
C HIS A 508 4.27 41.86 -8.76
N THR A 509 3.07 42.28 -8.31
CA THR A 509 2.12 41.45 -7.55
C THR A 509 1.06 40.72 -8.40
N SER A 510 1.00 40.99 -9.71
CA SER A 510 -0.11 40.57 -10.60
C SER A 510 -0.38 39.07 -10.59
N ASP A 511 0.70 38.29 -10.52
CA ASP A 511 0.68 36.83 -10.67
C ASP A 511 1.16 36.10 -9.40
N VAL A 512 1.15 36.81 -8.26
CA VAL A 512 1.54 36.27 -6.96
C VAL A 512 0.33 36.22 -6.03
N CYS A 513 0.00 35.03 -5.55
CA CYS A 513 -1.00 34.80 -4.51
C CYS A 513 -0.40 35.09 -3.13
N TYR A 514 -1.26 35.39 -2.16
CA TYR A 514 -0.93 35.71 -0.79
C TYR A 514 -1.58 34.69 0.14
N TRP A 515 -0.79 34.17 1.07
CA TRP A 515 -1.29 33.38 2.19
C TRP A 515 -0.72 33.96 3.49
N ASN A 516 -1.60 34.40 4.40
CA ASN A 516 -1.13 34.82 5.70
C ASN A 516 -0.51 33.63 6.45
N GLN A 517 0.67 33.83 7.02
CA GLN A 517 1.40 32.78 7.72
C GLN A 517 0.58 32.08 8.83
N LYS A 518 -0.20 32.83 9.63
CA LYS A 518 -1.02 32.23 10.69
C LYS A 518 -2.19 31.43 10.13
N GLU A 519 -2.82 31.93 9.07
CA GLU A 519 -3.89 31.20 8.38
C GLU A 519 -3.35 29.93 7.72
N PHE A 520 -2.14 29.97 7.18
CA PHE A 520 -1.45 28.79 6.64
C PHE A 520 -1.17 27.76 7.73
N GLN A 521 -0.69 28.18 8.90
CA GLN A 521 -0.48 27.28 10.05
C GLN A 521 -1.79 26.62 10.49
N THR A 522 -2.87 27.38 10.66
CA THR A 522 -4.19 26.83 11.02
C THR A 522 -4.73 25.88 9.93
N TRP A 523 -4.52 26.22 8.66
CA TRP A 523 -4.89 25.33 7.55
C TRP A 523 -4.06 24.03 7.58
N ALA A 524 -2.75 24.11 7.85
CA ALA A 524 -1.86 22.96 7.96
C ALA A 524 -2.28 22.02 9.10
N GLU A 525 -2.63 22.56 10.28
CA GLU A 525 -3.17 21.78 11.40
C GLU A 525 -4.45 21.01 11.00
N ASN A 526 -5.37 21.67 10.30
CA ASN A 526 -6.57 21.01 9.78
C ASN A 526 -6.22 19.92 8.76
N ALA A 527 -5.31 20.21 7.83
CA ALA A 527 -4.91 19.27 6.79
C ALA A 527 -4.26 18.00 7.37
N VAL A 528 -3.38 18.16 8.36
CA VAL A 528 -2.77 17.05 9.11
C VAL A 528 -3.84 16.24 9.86
N SER A 529 -4.81 16.89 10.49
CA SER A 529 -5.94 16.23 11.17
C SER A 529 -6.79 15.38 10.20
N VAL A 530 -7.06 15.88 8.99
CA VAL A 530 -7.76 15.11 7.94
C VAL A 530 -6.97 13.86 7.55
N VAL A 531 -5.65 13.99 7.34
CA VAL A 531 -4.77 12.85 7.04
C VAL A 531 -4.76 11.84 8.18
N ARG A 532 -4.65 12.29 9.44
CA ARG A 532 -4.71 11.45 10.64
C ARG A 532 -6.01 10.64 10.69
N ASN A 533 -7.15 11.27 10.37
CA ASN A 533 -8.45 10.59 10.31
C ASN A 533 -8.52 9.55 9.18
N LEU A 534 -8.03 9.89 7.99
CA LEU A 534 -7.98 8.95 6.86
C LEU A 534 -7.09 7.75 7.15
N ARG A 535 -5.94 7.97 7.81
CA ARG A 535 -4.99 6.93 8.21
C ARG A 535 -5.63 5.85 9.10
N ARG A 536 -6.50 6.22 10.04
CA ARG A 536 -7.18 5.25 10.94
C ARG A 536 -7.95 4.18 10.21
N SER A 537 -8.44 4.49 9.00
CA SER A 537 -9.20 3.57 8.15
C SER A 537 -8.41 3.10 6.92
N PHE A 538 -7.12 3.41 6.82
CA PHE A 538 -6.30 3.08 5.66
C PHE A 538 -6.09 1.56 5.57
N PRO A 539 -6.60 0.88 4.54
CA PRO A 539 -6.52 -0.58 4.43
C PRO A 539 -5.22 -1.06 3.75
N GLY A 540 -4.43 -0.13 3.19
CA GLY A 540 -3.28 -0.42 2.32
C GLY A 540 -3.50 0.13 0.91
N GLU A 541 -2.50 -0.02 0.03
CA GLU A 541 -2.52 0.53 -1.34
C GLU A 541 -3.69 -0.01 -2.18
N ALA A 542 -4.06 0.78 -3.19
CA ALA A 542 -4.96 0.39 -4.27
C ALA A 542 -6.37 -0.07 -3.82
N ASN A 543 -6.81 0.37 -2.64
CA ASN A 543 -8.18 0.14 -2.20
C ASN A 543 -9.10 1.25 -2.74
N LEU A 544 -9.99 0.89 -3.67
CA LEU A 544 -10.88 1.84 -4.34
C LEU A 544 -11.82 2.58 -3.39
N GLU A 545 -12.44 1.87 -2.44
CA GLU A 545 -13.40 2.47 -1.50
C GLU A 545 -12.72 3.50 -0.59
N TRP A 546 -11.52 3.20 -0.12
CA TRP A 546 -10.73 4.14 0.66
C TRP A 546 -10.26 5.33 -0.19
N ARG A 547 -9.82 5.11 -1.45
CA ARG A 547 -9.44 6.21 -2.36
C ARG A 547 -10.62 7.15 -2.61
N GLU A 548 -11.81 6.63 -2.89
CA GLU A 548 -13.03 7.44 -3.07
C GLU A 548 -13.33 8.29 -1.82
N ARG A 549 -13.25 7.68 -0.62
CA ARG A 549 -13.42 8.39 0.65
C ARG A 549 -12.34 9.45 0.88
N ALA A 550 -11.09 9.17 0.57
CA ALA A 550 -9.97 10.09 0.71
C ALA A 550 -10.10 11.28 -0.24
N MET A 551 -10.46 11.03 -1.51
CA MET A 551 -10.75 12.09 -2.48
C MET A 551 -11.90 12.99 -2.01
N GLN A 552 -12.97 12.40 -1.47
CA GLN A 552 -14.08 13.18 -0.94
C GLN A 552 -13.67 14.01 0.28
N ALA A 553 -12.93 13.43 1.23
CA ALA A 553 -12.43 14.16 2.40
C ALA A 553 -11.52 15.34 2.03
N TYR A 554 -10.68 15.18 0.99
CA TYR A 554 -9.85 16.28 0.47
C TYR A 554 -10.70 17.40 -0.13
N ARG A 555 -11.76 17.07 -0.88
CA ARG A 555 -12.70 18.07 -1.43
C ARG A 555 -13.47 18.79 -0.33
N ASP A 556 -14.03 18.05 0.63
CA ASP A 556 -14.83 18.61 1.73
C ASP A 556 -14.03 19.57 2.61
N ASN A 557 -12.71 19.39 2.69
CA ASN A 557 -11.80 20.22 3.48
C ASN A 557 -10.95 21.19 2.64
N GLY A 558 -11.20 21.29 1.33
CA GLY A 558 -10.48 22.19 0.43
C GLY A 558 -8.98 21.90 0.30
N LEU A 559 -8.57 20.64 0.46
CA LEU A 559 -7.18 20.18 0.33
C LEU A 559 -6.83 19.70 -1.09
N ASP A 560 -7.85 19.46 -1.92
CA ASP A 560 -7.64 19.04 -3.30
C ASP A 560 -7.06 20.20 -4.16
N PRO A 561 -6.28 19.87 -5.21
CA PRO A 561 -5.62 20.87 -6.05
C PRO A 561 -6.56 21.93 -6.63
N ALA A 562 -7.81 21.57 -6.96
CA ALA A 562 -8.76 22.48 -7.56
C ALA A 562 -9.31 23.48 -6.55
N SER A 563 -9.73 23.00 -5.38
CA SER A 563 -10.18 23.87 -4.28
C SER A 563 -9.07 24.81 -3.80
N LEU A 564 -7.84 24.29 -3.63
CA LEU A 564 -6.68 25.13 -3.28
C LEU A 564 -6.41 26.20 -4.34
N THR A 565 -6.47 25.84 -5.62
CA THR A 565 -6.30 26.79 -6.72
C THR A 565 -7.37 27.88 -6.69
N ALA A 566 -8.64 27.49 -6.47
CA ALA A 566 -9.76 28.41 -6.43
C ALA A 566 -9.65 29.40 -5.27
N ASP A 567 -9.23 28.95 -4.08
CA ASP A 567 -9.01 29.79 -2.91
C ASP A 567 -7.80 30.72 -3.09
N LEU A 568 -6.64 30.20 -3.51
CA LEU A 568 -5.43 30.98 -3.72
C LEU A 568 -5.61 32.08 -4.77
N ARG A 569 -6.34 31.82 -5.86
CA ARG A 569 -6.60 32.83 -6.91
C ARG A 569 -7.48 33.99 -6.43
N GLN A 570 -8.26 33.81 -5.35
CA GLN A 570 -9.03 34.90 -4.74
C GLN A 570 -8.14 35.77 -3.82
N ARG A 571 -7.07 35.19 -3.28
CA ARG A 571 -6.12 35.86 -2.37
C ARG A 571 -4.91 36.40 -3.14
N LYS A 572 -5.12 37.41 -3.98
CA LYS A 572 -3.99 38.05 -4.70
C LYS A 572 -3.17 38.93 -3.77
N LEU A 573 -1.85 38.90 -3.91
CA LEU A 573 -0.95 39.80 -3.18
C LEU A 573 -1.24 41.28 -3.50
N ALA A 574 -1.72 41.55 -4.71
CA ALA A 574 -2.21 42.85 -5.16
C ALA A 574 -3.39 43.41 -4.33
N HIS A 575 -4.10 42.58 -3.57
CA HIS A 575 -5.21 43.03 -2.72
C HIS A 575 -4.75 43.55 -1.35
N LEU A 576 -3.47 43.40 -1.00
CA LEU A 576 -2.95 43.94 0.26
C LEU A 576 -2.83 45.48 0.19
N PRO A 577 -3.15 46.19 1.30
CA PRO A 577 -2.98 47.63 1.37
C PRO A 577 -1.50 48.02 1.22
N THR A 578 -1.26 49.12 0.52
CA THR A 578 0.09 49.67 0.35
C THR A 578 0.48 50.56 1.53
N ARG A 579 1.73 50.43 1.99
CA ARG A 579 2.33 51.32 3.00
C ARG A 579 3.63 51.91 2.42
N GLY A 580 3.75 53.23 2.48
CA GLY A 580 4.89 53.99 1.95
C GLY A 580 6.07 54.03 2.89
#